data_AF-A0AA97BHZ5-F1
#
_entry.id   AF-A0AA97BHZ5-F1
#
_cell.length_a   1.000
_cell.length_b   1.000
_cell.length_c   1.000
_cell.angle_alpha   90.00
_cell.angle_beta   90.00
_cell.angle_gamma   90.00
#
_symmetry.space_group_name_H-M   'P 1'
#
loop_
_entity.id
_entity.type
_entity.pdbx_description
1 polymer ?
#
loop_
_entity_poly.entity_id
_entity_poly.type
_entity_poly.pdbx_seq_one_letter_code
_entity_poly.pdbx_strand_id
1 'polypeptide(L)'
;MESYWLCEDCLNAVAYDDFSTLSLYYSEAEVDQRITQMRKELQVLLPLSADFDPETGVGIDPFSTHPCEACHSPLHGTRHRFIRL
;
A
#
# COMPACT_ATOMS: atom_id res chain seq x y z
N MET A 1 16.62 -4.96 9.32
CA MET A 1 15.43 -5.38 8.55
C MET A 1 14.98 -4.16 7.76
N GLU A 2 14.71 -4.32 6.47
CA GLU A 2 14.21 -3.22 5.64
C GLU A 2 12.74 -2.97 5.96
N SER A 3 12.39 -1.71 6.20
CA SER A 3 11.02 -1.28 6.44
C SER A 3 10.47 -0.58 5.20
N TYR A 4 9.17 -0.74 4.95
CA TYR A 4 8.47 -0.17 3.81
C TYR A 4 7.20 0.55 4.28
N TRP A 5 6.90 1.72 3.72
CA TRP A 5 5.72 2.53 4.02
C TRP A 5 4.70 2.41 2.89
N LEU A 6 3.63 1.66 3.16
CA LEU A 6 2.64 1.31 2.17
C LEU A 6 1.38 2.16 2.32
N CYS A 7 0.79 2.58 1.20
CA CYS A 7 -0.52 3.22 1.21
C CYS A 7 -1.63 2.24 1.60
N GLU A 8 -2.80 2.79 1.93
CA GLU A 8 -3.98 2.01 2.30
C GLU A 8 -4.39 1.00 1.21
N ASP A 9 -4.33 1.36 -0.08
CA ASP A 9 -4.61 0.40 -1.16
C ASP A 9 -3.63 -0.78 -1.18
N CYS A 10 -2.35 -0.55 -0.90
CA CYS A 10 -1.36 -1.63 -0.82
C CYS A 10 -1.56 -2.50 0.42
N LEU A 11 -1.95 -1.90 1.55
CA LEU A 11 -2.34 -2.65 2.74
C LEU A 11 -3.52 -3.57 2.43
N ASN A 12 -4.58 -3.05 1.80
CA ASN A 12 -5.77 -3.83 1.45
C ASN A 12 -5.45 -4.94 0.44
N ALA A 13 -4.61 -4.65 -0.55
CA ALA A 13 -4.15 -5.64 -1.51
C ALA A 13 -3.35 -6.77 -0.85
N VAL A 14 -2.44 -6.46 0.08
CA VAL A 14 -1.62 -7.47 0.77
C VAL A 14 -2.45 -8.29 1.76
N ALA A 15 -3.32 -7.64 2.53
CA ALA A 15 -4.08 -8.30 3.59
C ALA A 15 -5.30 -9.06 3.07
N TYR A 16 -5.94 -8.57 2.00
CA TYR A 16 -7.26 -9.02 1.57
C TYR A 16 -7.40 -9.25 0.05
N ASP A 17 -6.36 -9.01 -0.77
CA ASP A 17 -6.43 -8.98 -2.25
C ASP A 17 -7.56 -8.05 -2.76
N ASP A 18 -7.82 -6.96 -2.02
CA ASP A 18 -8.86 -5.97 -2.32
C ASP A 18 -8.26 -4.72 -2.99
N PHE A 19 -8.88 -4.33 -4.11
CA PHE A 19 -8.53 -3.16 -4.93
C PHE A 19 -9.71 -2.23 -5.17
N SER A 20 -10.84 -2.46 -4.50
CA SER A 20 -12.11 -1.76 -4.76
C SER A 20 -12.01 -0.23 -4.60
N THR A 21 -11.11 0.25 -3.74
CA THR A 21 -10.84 1.67 -3.50
C THR A 21 -10.23 2.39 -4.71
N LEU A 22 -9.57 1.68 -5.64
CA LEU A 22 -8.97 2.29 -6.83
C LEU A 22 -10.01 2.98 -7.72
N SER A 23 -11.24 2.42 -7.78
CA SER A 23 -12.35 2.98 -8.56
C SER A 23 -12.83 4.35 -8.05
N LEU A 24 -12.39 4.79 -6.87
CA LEU A 24 -12.67 6.13 -6.36
C LEU A 24 -11.81 7.21 -7.02
N TYR A 25 -10.65 6.84 -7.56
CA TYR A 25 -9.62 7.78 -8.02
C TYR A 25 -9.21 7.58 -9.48
N TYR A 26 -9.50 6.40 -10.04
CA TYR A 26 -9.12 6.01 -11.40
C TYR A 26 -10.35 5.66 -12.22
N SER A 27 -10.28 5.88 -13.54
CA SER A 27 -11.28 5.39 -14.48
C SER A 27 -11.24 3.86 -14.60
N GLU A 28 -12.34 3.25 -15.07
CA GLU A 28 -12.40 1.80 -15.30
C GLU A 28 -11.22 1.27 -16.13
N ALA A 29 -10.82 2.01 -17.17
CA ALA A 29 -9.70 1.64 -18.03
C ALA A 29 -8.34 1.69 -17.30
N GLU A 30 -8.19 2.57 -16.30
CA GLU A 30 -6.97 2.73 -15.51
C GLU A 30 -6.88 1.73 -14.36
N VAL A 31 -8.03 1.30 -13.81
CA VAL A 31 -8.10 0.37 -12.67
C VAL A 31 -7.38 -0.95 -12.98
N ASP A 32 -7.68 -1.59 -14.11
CA ASP A 32 -7.05 -2.88 -14.46
C ASP A 32 -5.52 -2.78 -14.61
N GLN A 33 -5.06 -1.69 -15.22
CA GLN A 33 -3.64 -1.40 -15.34
C GLN A 33 -3.01 -1.21 -13.96
N ARG A 34 -3.70 -0.50 -13.06
CA ARG A 34 -3.22 -0.21 -11.71
C ARG A 34 -3.16 -1.46 -10.84
N ILE A 35 -4.18 -2.33 -10.90
CA ILE A 35 -4.20 -3.64 -10.21
C ILE A 35 -3.00 -4.48 -10.66
N THR A 36 -2.77 -4.56 -11.98
CA THR A 36 -1.66 -5.33 -12.55
C THR A 36 -0.31 -4.81 -12.08
N GLN A 37 -0.12 -3.49 -12.08
CA GLN A 37 1.10 -2.86 -11.58
C GLN A 37 1.31 -3.13 -10.08
N MET A 38 0.28 -2.89 -9.26
CA MET A 38 0.33 -3.10 -7.82
C MET A 38 0.71 -4.54 -7.47
N ARG A 39 0.08 -5.53 -8.10
CA ARG A 39 0.39 -6.94 -7.88
C ARG A 39 1.85 -7.27 -8.17
N LYS A 40 2.38 -6.78 -9.30
CA LYS A 40 3.77 -6.97 -9.68
C LYS A 40 4.73 -6.35 -8.66
N GLU A 41 4.48 -5.11 -8.27
CA GLU A 41 5.35 -4.37 -7.34
C GLU A 41 5.31 -4.97 -5.92
N LEU A 42 4.13 -5.32 -5.42
CA LEU A 42 3.97 -6.00 -4.12
C LEU A 42 4.67 -7.37 -4.10
N GLN A 43 4.59 -8.14 -5.19
CA GLN A 43 5.25 -9.44 -5.28
C GLN A 43 6.78 -9.36 -5.12
N VAL A 44 7.41 -8.25 -5.51
CA VAL A 44 8.86 -8.03 -5.33
C VAL A 44 9.23 -7.81 -3.86
N LEU A 45 8.31 -7.23 -3.08
CA LEU A 45 8.53 -6.91 -1.67
C LEU A 45 8.23 -8.08 -0.74
N LEU A 46 7.42 -9.03 -1.17
CA LEU A 46 7.10 -10.21 -0.36
C LEU A 46 8.35 -11.05 -0.02
N PRO A 47 8.34 -11.74 1.14
CA PRO A 47 7.31 -11.70 2.18
C PRO A 47 7.36 -10.42 3.03
N LEU A 48 6.20 -9.85 3.36
CA LEU A 48 6.04 -8.70 4.24
C LEU A 48 5.27 -9.09 5.51
N SER A 49 5.64 -8.47 6.63
CA SER A 49 4.86 -8.49 7.87
C SER A 49 4.45 -7.06 8.22
N ALA A 50 3.23 -6.90 8.74
CA ALA A 50 2.82 -5.65 9.36
C ALA A 50 3.77 -5.31 10.52
N ASP A 51 4.22 -4.06 10.58
CA ASP A 51 5.01 -3.47 11.67
C ASP A 51 4.36 -2.15 12.11
N PHE A 52 3.04 -2.22 12.27
CA PHE A 52 2.21 -1.13 12.76
C PHE A 52 1.14 -1.66 13.70
N ASP A 53 0.62 -0.78 14.55
CA ASP A 53 -0.44 -1.05 15.51
C ASP A 53 -1.58 -0.04 15.30
N PRO A 54 -2.78 -0.50 14.86
CA PRO A 54 -3.92 0.39 14.63
C PRO A 54 -4.51 0.97 15.91
N GLU A 55 -4.33 0.32 17.06
CA GLU A 55 -4.89 0.79 18.34
C GLU A 55 -4.05 1.92 18.94
N THR A 56 -2.72 1.84 18.79
CA THR A 56 -1.79 2.85 19.33
C THR A 56 -1.30 3.86 18.30
N GLY A 57 -1.49 3.58 17.01
CA GLY A 57 -1.01 4.40 15.89
C GLY A 57 0.49 4.24 15.62
N VAL A 58 1.19 3.34 16.32
CA VAL A 58 2.61 3.08 16.08
C VAL A 58 2.79 2.52 14.67
N GLY A 59 3.78 3.05 13.92
CA GLY A 59 4.03 2.61 12.55
C GLY A 59 2.97 3.08 11.54
N ILE A 60 2.13 4.05 11.91
CA ILE A 60 1.16 4.69 11.02
C ILE A 60 1.52 6.17 10.87
N ASP A 61 1.74 6.61 9.64
CA ASP A 61 1.80 8.03 9.28
C ASP A 61 0.40 8.43 8.78
N PRO A 62 -0.39 9.19 9.56
CA PRO A 62 -1.78 9.49 9.23
C PRO A 62 -1.94 10.40 7.99
N PHE A 63 -0.87 11.10 7.59
CA PHE A 63 -0.91 11.92 6.38
C PHE A 63 0.50 12.12 5.81
N SER A 64 0.85 11.29 4.84
CA SER A 64 2.12 11.36 4.14
C SER A 64 1.98 12.00 2.76
N THR A 65 2.93 12.87 2.41
CA THR A 65 3.10 13.38 1.04
C THR A 65 4.06 12.53 0.22
N HIS A 66 4.72 11.54 0.84
CA HIS A 66 5.64 10.63 0.15
C HIS A 66 4.88 9.59 -0.67
N PRO A 67 5.40 9.21 -1.86
CA PRO A 67 4.83 8.11 -2.64
C PRO A 67 4.81 6.80 -1.85
N CYS A 68 3.87 5.92 -2.17
CA CYS A 68 3.87 4.56 -1.63
C CYS A 68 5.15 3.82 -2.06
N GLU A 69 5.84 3.16 -1.14
CA GLU A 69 7.10 2.45 -1.44
C GLU A 69 6.89 1.09 -2.14
N ALA A 70 5.64 0.62 -2.24
CA ALA A 70 5.28 -0.50 -3.11
C ALA A 70 4.76 -0.01 -4.46
N CYS A 71 3.56 0.59 -4.47
CA CYS A 71 2.88 0.85 -5.73
C CYS A 71 3.30 2.15 -6.44
N HIS A 72 4.22 2.90 -5.84
CA HIS A 72 4.64 4.23 -6.27
C HIS A 72 3.48 5.22 -6.44
N SER A 73 2.33 4.99 -5.78
CA SER A 73 1.19 5.90 -5.84
C SER A 73 1.62 7.29 -5.35
N PRO A 74 1.40 8.36 -6.15
CA PRO A 74 1.71 9.72 -5.73
C PRO A 74 0.63 10.30 -4.81
N LEU A 75 -0.50 9.61 -4.61
CA LEU A 75 -1.62 10.08 -3.82
C LEU A 75 -1.20 10.26 -2.36
N HIS A 76 -1.47 11.43 -1.80
CA HIS A 76 -1.24 11.71 -0.39
C HIS A 76 -2.25 10.98 0.48
N GLY A 77 -1.87 10.65 1.71
CA GLY A 77 -2.74 9.99 2.67
C GLY A 77 -1.98 9.10 3.63
N THR A 78 -2.71 8.22 4.32
CA THR A 78 -2.13 7.35 5.34
C THR A 78 -1.06 6.42 4.77
N ARG A 79 -0.01 6.17 5.55
CA ARG A 79 1.00 5.13 5.30
C ARG A 79 1.14 4.21 6.49
N HIS A 80 1.30 2.93 6.22
CA HIS A 80 1.47 1.88 7.20
C HIS A 80 2.84 1.24 7.03
N ARG A 81 3.56 1.05 8.13
CA ARG A 81 4.90 0.47 8.11
C ARG A 81 4.85 -1.05 8.07
N PHE A 82 5.57 -1.64 7.14
CA PHE A 82 5.80 -3.07 7.02
C PHE A 82 7.29 -3.37 7.13
N ILE A 83 7.63 -4.60 7.50
CA ILE A 83 8.99 -5.12 7.45
C ILE A 83 9.07 -6.29 6.48
N ARG A 84 10.19 -6.40 5.76
CA ARG A 84 10.49 -7.59 4.96
C ARG A 84 11.05 -8.70 5.84
N LEU A 85 10.51 -9.92 5.67
CA LEU A 85 10.91 -11.13 6.41
C LEU A 85 12.12 -11.83 5.74
#